data_AF-A0A553L8W1-F1
#
_entry.id   AF-A0A553L8W1-F1
#
_cell.length_a   1.000
_cell.length_b   1.000
_cell.length_c   1.000
_cell.angle_alpha   90.00
_cell.angle_beta   90.00
_cell.angle_gamma   90.00
#
_symmetry.space_group_name_H-M   'P 1'
#
loop_
_entity.id
_entity.type
_entity.pdbx_description
1 polymer ?
#
loop_
_entity_poly.entity_id
_entity_poly.type
_entity_poly.pdbx_seq_one_letter_code
_entity_poly.pdbx_strand_id
1 'polypeptide(L)'
;MRHFALLFAAANIVACQTTGTATQQQTLDTITQSEQRIIERLAQLDARGEQNDGNIQSLRDELSALKQQVAKSQVMLADYLSKKENNAPTQAESANQTVVNNNGDFVLGALEHITIEAVNLSFDARIDTGAATSSINAVDIEVFERNGDDWVRFHVLDDSKKATDENWIEAPVVRFVNIRQASSEEPERRAVVKLWTRLGEMRDNSEFTLADRSHMTHPVLLGREFIRDVAVVDVSKEFVQSDPK
;
A
#
# COMPACT_ATOMS: atom_id res chain seq x y z
N MET A 1 -92.47 44.29 18.05
CA MET A 1 -91.54 43.51 17.20
C MET A 1 -90.43 44.39 16.60
N ARG A 2 -89.59 45.04 17.42
CA ARG A 2 -88.51 45.92 16.90
C ARG A 2 -87.21 45.93 17.73
N HIS A 3 -87.12 45.15 18.80
CA HIS A 3 -85.91 45.06 19.64
C HIS A 3 -85.13 43.74 19.47
N PHE A 4 -85.65 42.79 18.70
CA PHE A 4 -84.98 41.50 18.50
C PHE A 4 -84.04 41.47 17.28
N ALA A 5 -84.07 42.48 16.41
CA ALA A 5 -83.27 42.54 15.19
C ALA A 5 -81.87 43.15 15.38
N LEU A 6 -81.62 43.84 16.50
CA LEU A 6 -80.34 44.51 16.75
C LEU A 6 -79.29 43.61 17.44
N LEU A 7 -79.70 42.50 18.09
CA LEU A 7 -78.76 41.58 18.74
C LEU A 7 -78.06 40.62 17.76
N PHE A 8 -78.63 40.36 16.57
CA PHE A 8 -78.03 39.44 15.60
C PHE A 8 -76.97 40.09 14.69
N ALA A 9 -76.94 41.42 14.59
CA ALA A 9 -75.94 42.13 13.79
C ALA A 9 -74.57 42.23 14.48
N ALA A 10 -74.53 42.22 15.82
CA ALA A 10 -73.27 42.29 16.58
C ALA A 10 -72.50 40.96 16.62
N ALA A 11 -73.18 39.82 16.51
CA ALA A 11 -72.56 38.49 16.58
C ALA A 11 -71.78 38.09 15.32
N ASN A 12 -72.12 38.66 14.15
CA ASN A 12 -71.50 38.31 12.87
C ASN A 12 -70.22 39.12 12.55
N ILE A 13 -69.95 40.21 13.27
CA ILE A 13 -68.72 41.00 13.10
C ILE A 13 -67.56 40.43 13.92
N VAL A 14 -67.84 39.72 15.01
CA VAL A 14 -66.82 39.12 15.90
C VAL A 14 -66.16 37.89 15.27
N ALA A 15 -66.90 37.10 14.49
CA ALA A 15 -66.41 35.86 13.89
C ALA A 15 -65.31 36.06 12.82
N CYS A 16 -65.18 37.26 12.26
CA CYS A 16 -64.16 37.57 11.25
C CYS A 16 -62.84 38.09 11.84
N GLN A 17 -62.82 38.49 13.12
CA GLN A 17 -61.59 38.92 13.81
C GLN A 17 -60.86 37.75 14.49
N THR A 18 -61.57 36.68 14.84
CA THR A 18 -61.01 35.51 15.55
C THR A 18 -60.23 34.56 14.66
N THR A 19 -60.53 34.50 13.35
CA THR A 19 -59.80 33.66 12.39
C THR A 19 -58.46 34.26 12.00
N GLY A 20 -58.37 35.58 11.85
CA GLY A 20 -57.11 36.30 11.60
C GLY A 20 -56.12 36.18 12.76
N THR A 21 -56.58 36.32 14.00
CA THR A 21 -55.73 36.21 15.20
C THR A 21 -55.28 34.78 15.47
N ALA A 22 -56.11 33.76 15.24
CA ALA A 22 -55.70 32.36 15.35
C ALA A 22 -54.61 31.99 14.33
N THR A 23 -54.73 32.46 13.09
CA THR A 23 -53.73 32.23 12.03
C THR A 23 -52.41 32.96 12.34
N GLN A 24 -52.50 34.16 12.90
CA GLN A 24 -51.34 34.95 13.33
C GLN A 24 -50.61 34.30 14.53
N GLN A 25 -51.36 33.77 15.50
CA GLN A 25 -50.82 33.05 16.65
C GLN A 25 -50.08 31.78 16.20
N GLN A 26 -50.70 30.99 15.32
CA GLN A 26 -50.08 29.78 14.77
C GLN A 26 -48.80 30.09 13.96
N THR A 27 -48.77 31.24 13.28
CA THR A 27 -47.57 31.70 12.56
C THR A 27 -46.46 32.08 13.55
N LEU A 28 -46.78 32.80 14.62
CA LEU A 28 -45.82 33.15 15.68
C LEU A 28 -45.25 31.90 16.35
N ASP A 29 -46.10 30.93 16.70
CA ASP A 29 -45.67 29.68 17.32
C ASP A 29 -44.72 28.88 16.39
N THR A 30 -44.99 28.88 15.09
CA THR A 30 -44.14 28.24 14.08
C THR A 30 -42.78 28.95 13.96
N ILE A 31 -42.77 30.29 13.99
CA ILE A 31 -41.53 31.08 13.97
C ILE A 31 -40.71 30.78 15.22
N THR A 32 -41.30 30.83 16.42
CA THR A 32 -40.62 30.53 17.67
C THR A 32 -40.06 29.11 17.69
N GLN A 33 -40.80 28.13 17.17
CA GLN A 33 -40.31 26.76 17.05
C GLN A 33 -39.13 26.66 16.07
N SER A 34 -39.16 27.41 14.97
CA SER A 34 -38.06 27.45 14.01
C SER A 34 -36.80 28.13 14.60
N GLU A 35 -36.97 29.18 15.40
CA GLU A 35 -35.87 29.87 16.10
C GLU A 35 -35.21 28.94 17.12
N GLN A 36 -35.98 28.19 17.91
CA GLN A 36 -35.44 27.20 18.84
C GLN A 36 -34.61 26.13 18.12
N ARG A 37 -35.10 25.60 16.99
CA ARG A 37 -34.34 24.63 16.18
C ARG A 37 -33.05 25.22 15.63
N ILE A 38 -33.05 26.50 15.24
CA ILE A 38 -31.84 27.18 14.76
C ILE A 38 -30.82 27.31 15.89
N ILE A 39 -31.27 27.73 17.09
CA ILE A 39 -30.40 27.87 18.27
C ILE A 39 -29.78 26.52 18.65
N GLU A 40 -30.57 25.45 18.68
CA GLU A 40 -30.06 24.09 18.95
C GLU A 40 -29.02 23.66 17.91
N ARG A 41 -29.26 23.96 16.63
CA ARG A 41 -28.33 23.61 15.55
C ARG A 41 -27.04 24.43 15.60
N LEU A 42 -27.11 25.70 16.00
CA LEU A 42 -25.93 26.53 16.23
C LEU A 42 -25.10 25.98 17.39
N ALA A 43 -25.72 25.65 18.51
CA ALA A 43 -25.03 25.04 19.66
C ALA A 43 -24.36 23.71 19.28
N GLN A 44 -25.01 22.89 18.44
CA GLN A 44 -24.44 21.65 17.96
C GLN A 44 -23.25 21.86 17.01
N LEU A 45 -23.29 22.91 16.18
CA LEU A 45 -22.17 23.27 15.29
C LEU A 45 -20.98 23.78 16.09
N ASP A 46 -21.20 24.58 17.13
CA ASP A 46 -20.14 25.08 18.02
C ASP A 46 -19.46 23.92 18.74
N ALA A 47 -20.24 22.99 19.32
CA ALA A 47 -19.69 21.79 19.97
C ALA A 47 -18.87 20.91 19.00
N ARG A 48 -19.31 20.80 17.73
CA ARG A 48 -18.55 20.09 16.70
C ARG A 48 -17.28 20.85 16.30
N GLY A 49 -17.31 22.18 16.32
CA GLY A 49 -16.13 23.04 16.13
C GLY A 49 -15.08 22.77 17.21
N GLU A 50 -15.47 22.81 18.47
CA GLU A 50 -14.59 22.52 19.61
C GLU A 50 -14.01 21.10 19.54
N GLN A 51 -14.83 20.11 19.18
CA GLN A 51 -14.37 18.74 18.99
C GLN A 51 -13.34 18.62 17.86
N ASN A 52 -13.59 19.29 16.73
CA ASN A 52 -12.66 19.30 15.60
C ASN A 52 -11.35 19.99 15.97
N ASP A 53 -11.39 21.09 16.71
CA ASP A 53 -10.20 21.80 17.19
C ASP A 53 -9.36 20.92 18.12
N GLY A 54 -10.01 20.16 19.01
CA GLY A 54 -9.36 19.14 19.84
C GLY A 54 -8.69 18.04 19.01
N ASN A 55 -9.38 17.52 17.99
CA ASN A 55 -8.82 16.52 17.08
C ASN A 55 -7.61 17.06 16.31
N ILE A 56 -7.69 18.29 15.79
CA ILE A 56 -6.60 18.94 15.08
C ILE A 56 -5.39 19.12 16.00
N GLN A 57 -5.60 19.48 17.27
CA GLN A 57 -4.51 19.61 18.22
C GLN A 57 -3.84 18.26 18.51
N SER A 58 -4.62 17.20 18.74
CA SER A 58 -4.09 15.83 18.91
C SER A 58 -3.24 15.40 17.70
N LEU A 59 -3.73 15.64 16.48
CA LEU A 59 -3.00 15.30 15.25
C LEU A 59 -1.71 16.10 15.11
N ARG A 60 -1.69 17.38 15.51
CA ARG A 60 -0.46 18.18 15.52
C ARG A 60 0.56 17.63 16.50
N ASP A 61 0.11 17.22 17.68
CA ASP A 61 0.98 16.66 18.72
C ASP A 61 1.57 15.31 18.26
N GLU A 62 0.75 14.43 17.67
CA GLU A 62 1.19 13.17 17.06
C GLU A 62 2.21 13.40 15.94
N LEU A 63 1.95 14.35 15.03
CA LEU A 63 2.90 14.71 13.96
C LEU A 63 4.22 15.23 14.53
N SER A 64 4.20 15.97 15.64
CA SER A 64 5.42 16.47 16.28
C SER A 64 6.24 15.31 16.89
N ALA A 65 5.57 14.36 17.55
CA ALA A 65 6.21 13.19 18.12
C ALA A 65 6.81 12.29 17.04
N LEU A 66 6.07 12.07 15.94
CA LEU A 66 6.55 11.28 14.81
C LEU A 66 7.76 11.95 14.13
N LYS A 67 7.73 13.27 13.94
CA LYS A 67 8.89 14.02 13.42
C LYS A 67 10.12 13.86 14.31
N GLN A 68 9.94 13.91 15.63
CA GLN A 68 11.02 13.70 16.58
C GLN A 68 11.56 12.27 16.51
N GLN A 69 10.69 11.27 16.36
CA GLN A 69 11.08 9.88 16.19
C GLN A 69 11.86 9.66 14.89
N VAL A 70 11.42 10.26 13.77
CA VAL A 70 12.15 10.22 12.50
C VAL A 70 13.52 10.87 12.64
N ALA A 71 13.61 12.06 13.26
CA ALA A 71 14.90 12.71 13.50
C ALA A 71 15.84 11.85 14.35
N LYS A 72 15.31 11.20 15.40
CA LYS A 72 16.08 10.26 16.22
C LYS A 72 16.54 9.05 15.41
N SER A 73 15.68 8.49 14.57
CA SER A 73 16.04 7.37 13.69
C SER A 73 17.08 7.76 12.64
N GLN A 74 17.01 8.98 12.08
CA GLN A 74 17.99 9.52 11.15
C GLN A 74 19.37 9.69 11.81
N VAL A 75 19.42 10.21 13.04
CA VAL A 75 20.67 10.33 13.81
C VAL A 75 21.22 8.94 14.15
N MET A 76 20.39 8.01 14.61
CA MET A 76 20.80 6.63 14.89
C MET A 76 21.33 5.93 13.64
N LEU A 77 20.71 6.17 12.47
CA LEU A 77 21.18 5.66 11.19
C LEU A 77 22.52 6.28 10.80
N ALA A 78 22.69 7.60 10.96
CA ALA A 78 23.96 8.28 10.69
C ALA A 78 25.09 7.77 11.61
N ASP A 79 24.80 7.57 12.90
CA ASP A 79 25.75 6.99 13.86
C ASP A 79 26.09 5.54 13.50
N TYR A 80 25.11 4.73 13.09
CA TYR A 80 25.33 3.37 12.62
C TYR A 80 26.19 3.32 11.36
N LEU A 81 25.92 4.18 10.38
CA LEU A 81 26.70 4.30 9.14
C LEU A 81 28.13 4.79 9.42
N SER A 82 28.32 5.79 10.29
CA SER A 82 29.65 6.26 10.69
C SER A 82 30.44 5.19 11.45
N LYS A 83 29.77 4.36 12.25
CA LYS A 83 30.41 3.23 12.96
C LYS A 83 30.74 2.05 12.03
N LYS A 84 30.01 1.89 10.93
CA LYS A 84 30.31 0.95 9.84
C LYS A 84 31.52 1.43 9.03
N GLU A 85 31.66 2.73 8.76
CA GLU A 85 32.85 3.32 8.10
C GLU A 85 34.12 3.16 8.95
N ASN A 86 34.04 3.34 10.27
CA ASN A 86 35.20 3.23 11.16
C ASN A 86 35.65 1.79 11.47
N ASN A 87 34.89 0.77 11.05
CA ASN A 87 35.24 -0.65 11.17
C ASN A 87 35.30 -1.38 9.81
N ALA A 88 35.26 -0.63 8.71
CA ALA A 88 35.54 -1.19 7.39
C ALA A 88 37.07 -1.30 7.21
N PRO A 89 37.60 -2.44 6.73
CA PRO A 89 38.93 -2.45 6.16
C PRO A 89 38.94 -1.49 4.98
N THR A 90 39.90 -0.56 4.97
CA THR A 90 40.21 0.29 3.83
C THR A 90 40.38 -0.54 2.56
N GLN A 91 39.39 -0.55 1.67
CA GLN A 91 39.58 -0.64 0.21
C GLN A 91 38.41 0.05 -0.49
N ALA A 92 38.54 1.37 -0.67
CA ALA A 92 38.05 1.99 -1.89
C ALA A 92 39.11 1.69 -2.95
N GLU A 93 38.83 0.75 -3.86
CA GLU A 93 39.35 0.64 -5.24
C GLU A 93 39.00 -0.74 -5.83
N SER A 94 37.91 -0.80 -6.60
CA SER A 94 37.89 -1.30 -7.99
C SER A 94 36.48 -1.76 -8.34
N ALA A 95 35.82 -1.01 -9.23
CA ALA A 95 34.66 -1.49 -9.95
C ALA A 95 35.01 -2.77 -10.73
N ASN A 96 34.05 -3.69 -10.82
CA ASN A 96 34.05 -4.93 -11.61
C ASN A 96 34.87 -6.12 -11.08
N GLN A 97 34.52 -6.67 -9.92
CA GLN A 97 34.88 -8.06 -9.62
C GLN A 97 33.68 -8.78 -9.01
N THR A 98 33.21 -9.80 -9.73
CA THR A 98 32.31 -10.83 -9.19
C THR A 98 32.88 -11.36 -7.89
N VAL A 99 32.14 -11.19 -6.80
CA VAL A 99 32.61 -11.60 -5.48
C VAL A 99 32.37 -13.09 -5.34
N VAL A 100 33.44 -13.87 -5.43
CA VAL A 100 33.42 -15.32 -5.21
C VAL A 100 34.15 -15.68 -3.93
N ASN A 101 33.73 -16.78 -3.28
CA ASN A 101 34.42 -17.32 -2.12
C ASN A 101 35.70 -18.09 -2.54
N ASN A 102 36.45 -18.60 -1.57
CA ASN A 102 37.68 -19.37 -1.82
C ASN A 102 37.47 -20.67 -2.63
N ASN A 103 36.23 -21.14 -2.75
CA ASN A 103 35.85 -22.33 -3.51
C ASN A 103 35.38 -21.99 -4.94
N GLY A 104 35.24 -20.70 -5.28
CA GLY A 104 34.73 -20.22 -6.56
C GLY A 104 33.21 -20.04 -6.61
N ASP A 105 32.49 -20.22 -5.50
CA ASP A 105 31.03 -19.99 -5.45
C ASP A 105 30.75 -18.49 -5.34
N PHE A 106 29.67 -18.01 -5.96
CA PHE A 106 29.22 -16.63 -5.81
C PHE A 106 28.88 -16.32 -4.35
N VAL A 107 29.27 -15.16 -3.85
CA VAL A 107 28.83 -14.68 -2.53
C VAL A 107 27.67 -13.73 -2.71
N LEU A 108 26.49 -14.10 -2.19
CA LEU A 108 25.31 -13.24 -2.18
C LEU A 108 25.13 -12.65 -0.78
N GLY A 109 24.70 -11.39 -0.71
CA GLY A 109 24.20 -10.76 0.50
C GLY A 109 22.80 -11.23 0.88
N ALA A 110 22.24 -10.64 1.94
CA ALA A 110 20.82 -10.79 2.30
C ALA A 110 19.90 -10.15 1.24
N LEU A 111 20.37 -9.11 0.57
CA LEU A 111 19.72 -8.40 -0.53
C LEU A 111 20.67 -8.33 -1.72
N GLU A 112 20.13 -8.43 -2.94
CA GLU A 112 20.87 -8.29 -4.19
C GLU A 112 20.02 -7.60 -5.26
N HIS A 113 20.66 -6.97 -6.24
CA HIS A 113 19.96 -6.50 -7.44
C HIS A 113 19.81 -7.64 -8.45
N ILE A 114 18.59 -7.85 -8.92
CA ILE A 114 18.29 -8.81 -9.98
C ILE A 114 17.60 -8.12 -11.16
N THR A 115 18.05 -8.43 -12.36
CA THR A 115 17.43 -7.96 -13.60
C THR A 115 16.60 -9.08 -14.21
N ILE A 116 15.32 -8.81 -14.50
CA ILE A 116 14.45 -9.71 -15.26
C ILE A 116 14.60 -9.37 -16.74
N GLU A 117 15.17 -10.28 -17.54
CA GLU A 117 15.53 -9.99 -18.94
C GLU A 117 14.31 -9.75 -19.84
N ALA A 118 13.15 -10.34 -19.52
CA ALA A 118 11.93 -10.18 -20.30
C ALA A 118 11.47 -8.72 -20.44
N VAL A 119 11.74 -7.90 -19.41
CA VAL A 119 11.39 -6.45 -19.36
C VAL A 119 12.63 -5.57 -19.23
N ASN A 120 13.82 -6.15 -19.12
CA ASN A 120 15.07 -5.44 -18.86
C ASN A 120 14.98 -4.46 -17.67
N LEU A 121 14.29 -4.90 -16.60
CA LEU A 121 14.12 -4.12 -15.37
C LEU A 121 14.85 -4.79 -14.21
N SER A 122 15.54 -3.96 -13.42
CA SER A 122 16.20 -4.36 -12.19
C SER A 122 15.31 -4.10 -10.97
N PHE A 123 15.39 -5.02 -10.01
CA PHE A 123 14.60 -5.08 -8.79
C PHE A 123 15.48 -5.48 -7.60
N ASP A 124 15.10 -5.05 -6.41
CA ASP A 124 15.67 -5.56 -5.17
C ASP A 124 15.11 -6.95 -4.87
N ALA A 125 16.02 -7.91 -4.75
CA ALA A 125 15.70 -9.28 -4.41
C ALA A 125 16.19 -9.62 -3.00
N ARG A 126 15.28 -10.17 -2.20
CA ARG A 126 15.66 -10.78 -0.93
C ARG A 126 16.11 -12.22 -1.15
N ILE A 127 17.29 -12.56 -0.64
CA ILE A 127 17.78 -13.94 -0.61
C ILE A 127 17.15 -14.66 0.58
N ASP A 128 16.36 -15.70 0.31
CA ASP A 128 15.60 -16.42 1.33
C ASP A 128 15.89 -17.93 1.26
N THR A 129 16.79 -18.37 2.14
CA THR A 129 17.14 -19.78 2.28
C THR A 129 16.01 -20.61 2.89
N GLY A 130 14.95 -19.99 3.44
CA GLY A 130 13.75 -20.67 3.93
C GLY A 130 12.81 -21.11 2.81
N ALA A 131 12.77 -20.38 1.70
CA ALA A 131 11.94 -20.70 0.54
C ALA A 131 12.58 -21.76 -0.36
N ALA A 132 11.78 -22.72 -0.86
CA ALA A 132 12.26 -23.69 -1.85
C ALA A 132 12.41 -23.04 -3.23
N THR A 133 11.30 -22.54 -3.75
CA THR A 133 11.20 -21.88 -5.06
C THR A 133 11.13 -20.36 -4.90
N SER A 134 11.71 -19.64 -5.85
CA SER A 134 11.66 -18.17 -5.91
C SER A 134 10.24 -17.66 -6.18
N SER A 135 9.99 -16.40 -5.85
CA SER A 135 8.70 -15.74 -6.11
C SER A 135 8.87 -14.29 -6.54
N ILE A 136 7.96 -13.83 -7.38
CA ILE A 136 7.90 -12.45 -7.87
C ILE A 136 6.55 -11.84 -7.50
N ASN A 137 6.58 -10.60 -7.05
CA ASN A 137 5.41 -9.75 -6.92
C ASN A 137 4.85 -9.46 -8.30
N ALA A 138 3.69 -10.04 -8.58
CA ALA A 138 3.02 -9.95 -9.86
C ALA A 138 1.59 -9.43 -9.65
N VAL A 139 1.21 -8.42 -10.44
CA VAL A 139 -0.14 -7.86 -10.47
C VAL A 139 -0.75 -8.03 -11.85
N ASP A 140 -2.07 -7.84 -11.93
CA ASP A 140 -2.85 -8.03 -13.17
C ASP A 140 -2.59 -9.39 -13.83
N ILE A 141 -2.49 -10.44 -12.99
CA ILE A 141 -2.19 -11.79 -13.45
C ILE A 141 -3.39 -12.34 -14.23
N GLU A 142 -3.19 -12.61 -15.51
CA GLU A 142 -4.20 -13.20 -16.37
C GLU A 142 -3.67 -14.46 -17.06
N VAL A 143 -4.37 -15.58 -16.86
CA VAL A 143 -4.06 -16.85 -17.52
C VAL A 143 -4.88 -16.94 -18.81
N PHE A 144 -4.23 -17.33 -19.90
CA PHE A 144 -4.86 -17.49 -21.21
C PHE A 144 -4.26 -18.69 -21.96
N GLU A 145 -4.97 -19.18 -22.97
CA GLU A 145 -4.48 -20.27 -23.82
C GLU A 145 -3.82 -19.71 -25.09
N ARG A 146 -2.65 -20.25 -25.45
CA ARG A 146 -1.98 -19.95 -26.72
C ARG A 146 -1.44 -21.24 -27.32
N ASN A 147 -1.94 -21.59 -28.50
CA ASN A 147 -1.58 -22.81 -29.23
C ASN A 147 -1.83 -24.13 -28.45
N GLY A 148 -2.81 -24.15 -27.55
CA GLY A 148 -3.14 -25.32 -26.72
C GLY A 148 -2.34 -25.43 -25.42
N ASP A 149 -1.43 -24.49 -25.14
CA ASP A 149 -0.69 -24.41 -23.89
C ASP A 149 -1.22 -23.28 -22.99
N ASP A 150 -1.13 -23.48 -21.67
CA ASP A 150 -1.43 -22.44 -20.67
C ASP A 150 -0.31 -21.39 -20.65
N TRP A 151 -0.69 -20.13 -20.80
CA TRP A 151 0.17 -18.96 -20.70
C TRP A 151 -0.35 -18.02 -19.62
N VAL A 152 0.53 -17.18 -19.11
CA VAL A 152 0.16 -16.13 -18.17
C VAL A 152 0.80 -14.81 -18.59
N ARG A 153 0.02 -13.74 -18.49
CA ARG A 153 0.50 -12.36 -18.61
C ARG A 153 0.36 -11.65 -17.26
N PHE A 154 1.34 -10.83 -16.90
CA PHE A 154 1.37 -10.11 -15.63
C PHE A 154 2.32 -8.90 -15.69
N HIS A 155 2.16 -7.98 -14.74
CA HIS A 155 3.12 -6.92 -14.46
C HIS A 155 3.99 -7.28 -13.26
N VAL A 156 5.27 -6.88 -13.32
CA VAL A 156 6.15 -6.87 -12.15
C VAL A 156 6.35 -5.44 -11.69
N LEU A 157 5.94 -5.14 -10.46
CA LEU A 157 6.03 -3.80 -9.89
C LEU A 157 7.07 -3.74 -8.78
N ASP A 158 7.75 -2.60 -8.74
CA ASP A 158 8.51 -2.11 -7.59
C ASP A 158 7.79 -0.87 -7.07
N ASP A 159 7.88 -0.56 -5.77
CA ASP A 159 7.22 0.61 -5.16
C ASP A 159 7.60 1.94 -5.87
N SER A 160 8.75 1.95 -6.57
CA SER A 160 9.26 3.08 -7.35
C SER A 160 8.72 3.17 -8.79
N LYS A 161 8.16 2.10 -9.35
CA LYS A 161 7.78 1.99 -10.78
C LYS A 161 6.30 1.67 -10.94
N LYS A 162 5.59 2.51 -11.69
CA LYS A 162 4.17 2.29 -12.03
C LYS A 162 4.04 1.24 -13.13
N ALA A 163 2.91 0.53 -13.15
CA ALA A 163 2.51 -0.28 -14.28
C ALA A 163 2.41 0.61 -15.53
N THR A 164 3.15 0.25 -16.57
CA THR A 164 3.09 0.86 -17.91
C THR A 164 2.84 -0.25 -18.92
N ASP A 165 2.23 0.08 -20.06
CA ASP A 165 1.97 -0.88 -21.14
C ASP A 165 3.25 -1.55 -21.67
N GLU A 166 4.43 -1.00 -21.36
CA GLU A 166 5.74 -1.52 -21.79
C GLU A 166 6.29 -2.63 -20.88
N ASN A 167 5.70 -2.86 -19.70
CA ASN A 167 6.25 -3.75 -18.67
C ASN A 167 5.47 -5.07 -18.51
N TRP A 168 4.68 -5.46 -19.51
CA TRP A 168 4.01 -6.76 -19.54
C TRP A 168 5.01 -7.89 -19.76
N ILE A 169 4.91 -8.94 -18.95
CA ILE A 169 5.59 -10.20 -19.17
C ILE A 169 4.57 -11.25 -19.55
N GLU A 170 4.80 -11.93 -20.68
CA GLU A 170 4.07 -13.14 -21.06
C GLU A 170 5.00 -14.34 -20.99
N ALA A 171 4.59 -15.39 -20.29
CA ALA A 171 5.36 -16.61 -20.17
C ALA A 171 4.46 -17.86 -20.16
N PRO A 172 4.94 -19.00 -20.69
CA PRO A 172 4.23 -20.27 -20.55
C PRO A 172 4.19 -20.69 -19.08
N VAL A 173 3.05 -21.23 -18.65
CA VAL A 173 2.89 -21.77 -17.31
C VAL A 173 3.54 -23.15 -17.25
N VAL A 174 4.56 -23.30 -16.41
CA VAL A 174 5.26 -24.57 -16.20
C VAL A 174 4.41 -25.53 -15.39
N ARG A 175 3.75 -25.01 -14.34
CA ARG A 175 2.80 -25.73 -13.50
C ARG A 175 1.99 -24.74 -12.67
N PHE A 176 0.96 -25.25 -12.01
CA PHE A 176 0.29 -24.55 -10.92
C PHE A 176 0.67 -25.18 -9.59
N VAL A 177 0.86 -24.34 -8.57
CA VAL A 177 1.12 -24.75 -7.20
C VAL A 177 0.03 -24.24 -6.28
N ASN A 178 -0.35 -25.04 -5.30
CA ASN A 178 -1.31 -24.66 -4.26
C ASN A 178 -0.54 -24.21 -3.02
N ILE A 179 -0.57 -22.92 -2.72
CA ILE A 179 0.12 -22.34 -1.58
C ILE A 179 -0.88 -22.15 -0.44
N ARG A 180 -0.62 -22.82 0.68
CA ARG A 180 -1.33 -22.55 1.94
C ARG A 180 -0.74 -21.30 2.59
N GLN A 181 -1.52 -20.23 2.67
CA GLN A 181 -1.14 -19.06 3.45
C GLN A 181 -1.52 -19.28 4.91
N ALA A 182 -0.69 -18.79 5.85
CA ALA A 182 -1.02 -18.86 7.27
C ALA A 182 -2.30 -18.09 7.63
N SER A 183 -2.70 -17.15 6.77
CA SER A 183 -3.85 -16.27 6.92
C SER A 183 -5.14 -16.76 6.24
N SER A 184 -5.11 -17.89 5.53
CA SER A 184 -6.27 -18.42 4.78
C SER A 184 -6.39 -19.94 4.93
N GLU A 185 -7.60 -20.43 5.15
CA GLU A 185 -7.88 -21.88 5.19
C GLU A 185 -7.84 -22.51 3.78
N GLU A 186 -8.22 -21.74 2.77
CA GLU A 186 -8.22 -22.17 1.37
C GLU A 186 -6.84 -21.95 0.72
N PRO A 187 -6.29 -22.97 0.04
CA PRO A 187 -5.03 -22.84 -0.67
C PRO A 187 -5.18 -21.95 -1.91
N GLU A 188 -4.25 -21.03 -2.08
CA GLU A 188 -4.18 -20.14 -3.23
C GLU A 188 -3.46 -20.84 -4.39
N ARG A 189 -4.12 -20.95 -5.55
CA ARG A 189 -3.54 -21.54 -6.75
C ARG A 189 -2.71 -20.48 -7.49
N ARG A 190 -1.41 -20.72 -7.62
CA ARG A 190 -0.48 -19.79 -8.26
C ARG A 190 0.20 -20.43 -9.47
N ALA A 191 0.36 -19.63 -10.53
CA ALA A 191 1.13 -20.05 -11.70
C ALA A 191 2.63 -19.99 -11.39
N VAL A 192 3.37 -20.97 -11.93
CA VAL A 192 4.83 -20.99 -11.94
C VAL A 192 5.31 -20.79 -13.36
N VAL A 193 6.21 -19.84 -13.55
CA VAL A 193 6.82 -19.51 -14.85
C VAL A 193 8.33 -19.65 -14.78
N LYS A 194 8.98 -19.82 -15.92
CA LYS A 194 10.45 -19.73 -16.05
C LYS A 194 10.83 -18.40 -16.65
N LEU A 195 11.74 -17.69 -16.00
CA LEU A 195 12.23 -16.39 -16.45
C LEU A 195 13.75 -16.37 -16.43
N TRP A 196 14.33 -15.78 -17.48
CA TRP A 196 15.74 -15.43 -17.51
C TRP A 196 15.99 -14.22 -16.63
N THR A 197 16.92 -14.39 -15.69
CA THR A 197 17.31 -13.36 -14.75
C THR A 197 18.81 -13.23 -14.68
N ARG A 198 19.27 -12.04 -14.29
CA ARG A 198 20.68 -11.72 -14.13
C ARG A 198 20.95 -11.09 -12.77
N LEU A 199 21.96 -11.60 -12.06
CA LEU A 199 22.42 -11.10 -10.78
C LEU A 199 23.95 -11.06 -10.84
N GLY A 200 24.52 -9.86 -10.88
CA GLY A 200 25.95 -9.72 -11.23
C GLY A 200 26.25 -10.39 -12.57
N GLU A 201 27.35 -11.12 -12.66
CA GLU A 201 27.69 -11.89 -13.87
C GLU A 201 26.89 -13.19 -14.02
N MET A 202 26.10 -13.59 -13.02
CA MET A 202 25.30 -14.81 -13.07
C MET A 202 24.04 -14.58 -13.89
N ARG A 203 23.79 -15.46 -14.86
CA ARG A 203 22.55 -15.52 -15.63
C ARG A 203 21.90 -16.87 -15.45
N ASP A 204 20.66 -16.88 -14.98
CA ASP A 204 19.95 -18.11 -14.67
C ASP A 204 18.51 -18.11 -15.19
N ASN A 205 18.02 -19.29 -15.59
CA ASN A 205 16.65 -19.51 -16.04
C ASN A 205 15.87 -20.24 -14.95
N SER A 206 15.39 -19.46 -13.99
CA SER A 206 14.81 -19.98 -12.76
C SER A 206 13.29 -19.96 -12.77
N GLU A 207 12.72 -20.81 -11.93
CA GLU A 207 11.28 -20.88 -11.71
C GLU A 207 10.82 -19.87 -10.66
N PHE A 208 9.77 -19.13 -11.01
CA PHE A 208 9.17 -18.14 -10.14
C PHE A 208 7.67 -18.41 -9.97
N THR A 209 7.24 -18.43 -8.71
CA THR A 209 5.81 -18.41 -8.39
C THR A 209 5.30 -16.98 -8.47
N LEU A 210 4.22 -16.77 -9.22
CA LEU A 210 3.56 -15.46 -9.33
C LEU A 210 2.57 -15.27 -8.16
N ALA A 211 2.70 -14.15 -7.45
CA ALA A 211 1.82 -13.82 -6.33
C ALA A 211 1.68 -12.30 -6.23
N ASP A 212 0.47 -11.82 -5.93
CA ASP A 212 0.31 -10.43 -5.53
C ASP A 212 0.83 -10.26 -4.09
N ARG A 213 1.96 -9.57 -4.00
CA ARG A 213 2.68 -9.27 -2.77
C ARG A 213 2.93 -7.77 -2.66
N SER A 214 2.02 -6.95 -3.19
CA SER A 214 2.13 -5.48 -3.20
C SER A 214 2.27 -4.84 -1.81
N HIS A 215 2.08 -5.62 -0.73
CA HIS A 215 2.28 -5.20 0.65
C HIS A 215 3.67 -5.55 1.22
N MET A 216 4.52 -6.23 0.44
CA MET A 216 5.87 -6.64 0.86
C MET A 216 6.92 -5.65 0.34
N THR A 217 7.97 -5.44 1.14
CA THR A 217 9.06 -4.49 0.83
C THR A 217 9.92 -4.89 -0.37
N HIS A 218 10.02 -6.18 -0.68
CA HIS A 218 10.91 -6.67 -1.74
C HIS A 218 10.06 -7.38 -2.80
N PRO A 219 10.05 -6.89 -4.05
CA PRO A 219 9.22 -7.44 -5.10
C PRO A 219 9.73 -8.81 -5.58
N VAL A 220 11.00 -9.13 -5.38
CA VAL A 220 11.58 -10.44 -5.73
C VAL A 220 12.13 -11.14 -4.50
N LEU A 221 11.92 -12.45 -4.45
CA LEU A 221 12.43 -13.30 -3.39
C LEU A 221 13.06 -14.53 -4.03
N LEU A 222 14.35 -14.74 -3.77
CA LEU A 222 15.16 -15.80 -4.36
C LEU A 222 15.27 -16.96 -3.38
N GLY A 223 14.69 -18.10 -3.77
CA GLY A 223 14.67 -19.32 -2.97
C GLY A 223 15.92 -20.17 -3.17
N ARG A 224 15.99 -21.29 -2.44
CA ARG A 224 17.12 -22.23 -2.50
C ARG A 224 17.36 -22.81 -3.89
N GLU A 225 16.34 -23.00 -4.71
CA GLU A 225 16.52 -23.54 -6.08
C GLU A 225 17.39 -22.64 -6.97
N PHE A 226 17.34 -21.31 -6.76
CA PHE A 226 18.20 -20.36 -7.47
C PHE A 226 19.62 -20.31 -6.90
N ILE A 227 19.76 -20.49 -5.58
CA ILE A 227 21.04 -20.34 -4.86
C ILE A 227 21.88 -21.61 -4.93
N ARG A 228 21.21 -22.76 -4.98
CA ARG A 228 21.82 -24.08 -4.84
C ARG A 228 22.86 -24.31 -5.93
N ASP A 229 23.99 -24.89 -5.53
CA ASP A 229 25.10 -25.30 -6.39
C ASP A 229 25.83 -24.14 -7.12
N VAL A 230 25.48 -22.87 -6.85
CA VAL A 230 26.10 -21.70 -7.49
C VAL A 230 26.56 -20.61 -6.50
N ALA A 231 25.96 -20.54 -5.31
CA ALA A 231 26.21 -19.44 -4.40
C ALA A 231 26.17 -19.80 -2.90
N VAL A 232 26.87 -18.98 -2.10
CA VAL A 232 26.83 -18.95 -0.64
C VAL A 232 26.25 -17.61 -0.19
N VAL A 233 25.42 -17.63 0.84
CA VAL A 233 24.75 -16.43 1.36
C VAL A 233 25.45 -15.92 2.62
N ASP A 234 25.93 -14.68 2.57
CA ASP A 234 26.46 -13.93 3.71
C ASP A 234 25.42 -12.89 4.17
N VAL A 235 24.63 -13.26 5.17
CA VAL A 235 23.53 -12.43 5.70
C VAL A 235 24.00 -11.12 6.36
N SER A 236 25.31 -10.94 6.56
CA SER A 236 25.86 -9.70 7.11
C SER A 236 26.09 -8.61 6.06
N LYS A 237 25.93 -8.95 4.77
CA LYS A 237 26.15 -8.08 3.63
C LYS A 237 24.87 -7.90 2.83
N GLU A 238 24.85 -6.84 2.02
CA GLU A 238 23.77 -6.52 1.08
C GLU A 238 24.44 -5.94 -0.17
N PHE A 239 23.86 -6.21 -1.34
CA PHE A 239 24.32 -5.74 -2.66
C PHE A 239 25.79 -6.08 -2.91
N VAL A 240 26.14 -7.37 -2.72
CA VAL A 240 27.52 -7.85 -2.84
C VAL A 240 27.91 -7.93 -4.31
N GLN A 241 26.98 -8.32 -5.18
CA GLN A 241 27.23 -8.42 -6.60
C GLN A 241 26.90 -7.09 -7.30
N SER A 242 27.88 -6.54 -8.01
CA SER A 242 27.66 -5.34 -8.83
C SER A 242 26.92 -5.69 -10.12
N ASP A 243 26.01 -4.83 -10.58
CA ASP A 243 25.36 -5.00 -11.88
C ASP A 243 26.40 -5.08 -13.02
N PRO A 244 26.27 -6.05 -13.94
CA PRO A 244 27.10 -6.11 -15.13
C PRO A 244 26.69 -4.98 -16.09
N LYS A 245 27.67 -4.37 -16.75
CA LYS A 245 27.46 -3.35 -17.78
C LYS A 245 26.76 -3.89 -19.02
#